data_AF-A0A835F5Q9-F1
#
_entry.id   AF-A0A835F5Q9-F1
#
_cell.length_a   1.000
_cell.length_b   1.000
_cell.length_c   1.000
_cell.angle_alpha   90.00
_cell.angle_beta   90.00
_cell.angle_gamma   90.00
#
_symmetry.space_group_name_H-M   'P 1'
#
loop_
_entity.id
_entity.type
_entity.pdbx_description
1 polymer ?
#
loop_
_entity_poly.entity_id
_entity_poly.type
_entity_poly.pdbx_seq_one_letter_code
_entity_poly.pdbx_strand_id
1 'polypeptide(L)'
;MIPYTTAAEAEAALGRALTWPEAAWFRYSSATPDYCLHFHIVLILSVVYTLVPLPLVLLELRASAKLTSPAYKLQPRVRRRTPADFIRCYKDTVRALAPVTGALQLLSYPAVKMVGIRTGLPLPSVGETVAQLLVYFLIEDYLAYWVHRLLHTTWAYKKIHRVHHEYTAPNGFAAPYAHWAEVLILGVVAFASPAMVPCHMTTFGIQSIETHSG
;
A
#
# COMPACT_ATOMS: atom_id res chain seq x y z
N MET A 1 7.33 -15.74 13.88
CA MET A 1 8.56 -16.54 13.78
C MET A 1 8.19 -17.95 13.39
N ILE A 2 8.89 -18.51 12.41
CA ILE A 2 8.77 -19.93 12.09
C ILE A 2 9.38 -20.72 13.25
N PRO A 3 8.60 -21.61 13.91
CA PRO A 3 9.09 -22.35 15.06
C PRO A 3 9.98 -23.54 14.68
N TYR A 4 10.11 -23.86 13.38
CA TYR A 4 10.81 -25.04 12.89
C TYR A 4 12.26 -24.74 12.52
N THR A 5 13.15 -25.64 12.90
CA THR A 5 14.59 -25.57 12.61
C THR A 5 14.95 -26.17 11.26
N THR A 6 14.16 -27.13 10.76
CA THR A 6 14.40 -27.82 9.49
C THR A 6 13.12 -27.96 8.66
N ALA A 7 13.27 -28.17 7.36
CA ALA A 7 12.14 -28.45 6.48
C ALA A 7 11.40 -29.74 6.89
N ALA A 8 12.14 -30.79 7.29
CA ALA A 8 11.55 -32.05 7.75
C ALA A 8 10.69 -31.86 9.01
N GLU A 9 11.12 -31.01 9.94
CA GLU A 9 10.32 -30.66 11.13
C GLU A 9 9.04 -29.91 10.75
N ALA A 10 9.12 -28.96 9.81
CA ALA A 10 7.96 -28.25 9.31
C ALA A 10 6.98 -29.20 8.59
N GLU A 11 7.47 -30.13 7.78
CA GLU A 11 6.65 -31.15 7.10
C GLU A 11 5.97 -32.10 8.08
N ALA A 12 6.70 -32.55 9.11
CA ALA A 12 6.16 -33.37 10.18
C ALA A 12 5.05 -32.63 10.95
N ALA A 13 5.25 -31.36 11.28
CA ALA A 13 4.25 -30.54 11.96
C ALA A 13 3.00 -30.27 11.11
N LEU A 14 3.17 -30.11 9.79
CA LEU A 14 2.04 -29.92 8.86
C LEU A 14 1.35 -31.23 8.47
N GLY A 15 1.95 -32.38 8.76
CA GLY A 15 1.45 -33.69 8.33
C GLY A 15 1.48 -33.92 6.81
N ARG A 16 2.25 -33.10 6.08
CA ARG A 16 2.40 -33.18 4.62
C ARG A 16 3.71 -32.54 4.17
N ALA A 17 4.17 -32.90 2.97
CA ALA A 17 5.30 -32.24 2.33
C ALA A 17 5.03 -30.74 2.12
N LEU A 18 6.08 -29.92 2.18
CA LEU A 18 5.99 -28.50 1.85
C LEU A 18 5.75 -28.37 0.36
N THR A 19 4.82 -27.49 -0.01
CA THR A 19 4.71 -27.05 -1.40
C THR A 19 5.97 -26.26 -1.79
N TRP A 20 6.27 -26.16 -3.09
CA TRP A 20 7.38 -25.33 -3.57
C TRP A 20 7.40 -23.89 -3.00
N PRO A 21 6.28 -23.13 -2.98
CA PRO A 21 6.28 -21.79 -2.42
C PRO A 21 6.50 -21.78 -0.89
N GLU A 22 5.99 -22.78 -0.17
CA GLU A 22 6.23 -22.91 1.28
C GLU A 22 7.70 -23.23 1.57
N ALA A 23 8.32 -24.12 0.80
CA ALA A 23 9.74 -24.42 0.91
C ALA A 23 10.60 -23.19 0.59
N ALA A 24 10.24 -22.42 -0.45
CA ALA A 24 10.92 -21.18 -0.79
C ALA A 24 10.78 -20.13 0.32
N TRP A 25 9.56 -19.94 0.83
CA TRP A 25 9.30 -19.06 1.96
C TRP A 25 10.09 -19.49 3.20
N PHE A 26 10.05 -20.77 3.56
CA PHE A 26 10.77 -21.34 4.70
C PHE A 26 12.26 -21.05 4.63
N ARG A 27 12.93 -21.38 3.50
CA ARG A 27 14.37 -21.14 3.31
C ARG A 27 14.77 -19.68 3.53
N TYR A 28 13.91 -18.76 3.11
CA TYR A 28 14.18 -17.33 3.21
C TYR A 28 13.88 -16.80 4.62
N SER A 29 12.69 -17.11 5.15
CA SER A 29 12.19 -16.58 6.41
C SER A 29 12.81 -17.26 7.65
N SER A 30 13.36 -18.47 7.54
CA SER A 30 14.11 -19.10 8.63
C SER A 30 15.43 -18.39 8.93
N ALA A 31 16.03 -17.74 7.93
CA ALA A 31 17.27 -16.99 8.05
C ALA A 31 17.06 -15.47 8.25
N THR A 32 15.81 -15.01 8.18
CA THR A 32 15.47 -13.59 8.16
C THR A 32 14.62 -13.24 9.38
N PRO A 33 15.05 -12.29 10.23
CA PRO A 33 14.23 -11.83 11.35
C PRO A 33 12.85 -11.32 10.88
N ASP A 34 11.80 -11.61 11.64
CA ASP A 34 10.42 -11.20 11.32
C ASP A 34 10.28 -9.68 11.07
N TYR A 35 11.03 -8.85 11.82
CA TYR A 35 11.01 -7.40 11.63
C TYR A 35 11.58 -6.99 10.26
N CYS A 36 12.58 -7.72 9.75
CA CYS A 36 13.09 -7.51 8.41
C CYS A 36 12.04 -7.90 7.38
N LEU A 37 11.35 -9.04 7.54
CA LEU A 37 10.27 -9.46 6.64
C LEU A 37 9.18 -8.39 6.53
N HIS A 38 8.78 -7.81 7.65
CA HIS A 38 7.87 -6.66 7.68
C HIS A 38 8.44 -5.45 6.91
N PHE A 39 9.71 -5.11 7.12
CA PHE A 39 10.36 -3.98 6.43
C PHE A 39 10.43 -4.15 4.90
N HIS A 40 10.47 -5.38 4.36
CA HIS A 40 10.44 -5.60 2.91
C HIS A 40 9.20 -5.00 2.24
N ILE A 41 8.09 -4.89 2.97
CA ILE A 41 6.86 -4.24 2.48
C ILE A 41 7.16 -2.79 2.08
N VAL A 42 7.95 -2.04 2.86
CA VAL A 42 8.33 -0.64 2.53
C VAL A 42 9.06 -0.56 1.20
N LEU A 43 10.01 -1.48 0.98
CA LEU A 43 10.79 -1.51 -0.26
C LEU A 43 9.89 -1.85 -1.45
N ILE A 44 9.04 -2.87 -1.30
CA ILE A 44 8.08 -3.29 -2.33
C ILE A 44 7.15 -2.13 -2.68
N LEU A 45 6.55 -1.47 -1.68
CA LEU A 45 5.67 -0.32 -1.90
C LEU A 45 6.41 0.83 -2.59
N SER A 46 7.63 1.14 -2.19
CA SER A 46 8.44 2.20 -2.81
C SER A 46 8.68 1.93 -4.30
N VAL A 47 8.98 0.68 -4.66
CA VAL A 47 9.15 0.25 -6.06
C VAL A 47 7.83 0.32 -6.81
N VAL A 48 6.76 -0.23 -6.24
CA VAL A 48 5.43 -0.26 -6.86
C VAL A 48 4.90 1.15 -7.11
N TYR A 49 4.94 2.06 -6.13
CA TYR A 49 4.49 3.45 -6.29
C TYR A 49 5.35 4.28 -7.25
N THR A 50 6.59 3.87 -7.49
CA THR A 50 7.43 4.51 -8.50
C THR A 50 7.11 4.00 -9.89
N LEU A 51 6.88 2.69 -10.05
CA LEU A 51 6.79 2.04 -11.36
C LEU A 51 5.37 1.95 -11.92
N VAL A 52 4.37 1.66 -11.09
CA VAL A 52 2.97 1.47 -11.53
C VAL A 52 2.36 2.72 -12.19
N PRO A 53 2.66 3.95 -11.74
CA PRO A 53 2.17 5.14 -12.44
C PRO A 53 2.82 5.39 -13.80
N LEU A 54 4.01 4.84 -14.09
CA LEU A 54 4.78 5.18 -15.30
C LEU A 54 4.04 4.89 -16.61
N PRO A 55 3.36 3.75 -16.81
CA PRO A 55 2.55 3.52 -18.00
C PRO A 55 1.50 4.61 -18.24
N LEU A 56 0.81 5.08 -17.19
CA LEU A 56 -0.19 6.14 -17.28
C LEU A 56 0.45 7.50 -17.61
N VAL A 57 1.59 7.80 -17.01
CA VAL A 57 2.38 9.00 -17.31
C VAL A 57 2.84 9.01 -18.77
N LEU A 58 3.37 7.89 -19.26
CA LEU A 58 3.80 7.76 -20.65
C LEU A 58 2.63 7.87 -21.63
N LEU A 59 1.48 7.28 -21.28
CA LEU A 59 0.25 7.41 -22.06
C LEU A 59 -0.19 8.88 -22.15
N GLU A 60 -0.18 9.63 -21.04
CA GLU A 60 -0.58 11.04 -21.04
C GLU A 60 0.40 11.93 -21.83
N LEU A 61 1.71 11.68 -21.70
CA LEU A 61 2.74 12.39 -22.46
C LEU A 61 2.66 12.11 -23.97
N ARG A 62 2.18 10.92 -24.36
CA ARG A 62 1.99 10.52 -25.76
C ARG A 62 0.58 10.74 -26.28
N ALA A 63 -0.37 11.10 -25.41
CA ALA A 63 -1.76 11.29 -25.79
C ALA A 63 -1.87 12.36 -26.87
N SER A 64 -2.54 12.00 -27.96
CA SER A 64 -2.73 12.89 -29.11
C SER A 64 -3.59 14.09 -28.75
N ALA A 65 -3.51 15.16 -29.56
CA ALA A 65 -4.39 16.32 -29.43
C ALA A 65 -5.89 15.94 -29.52
N LYS A 66 -6.22 14.83 -30.18
CA LYS A 66 -7.59 14.31 -30.30
C LYS A 66 -8.09 13.66 -29.00
N LEU A 67 -7.26 12.86 -28.32
CA LEU A 67 -7.59 12.29 -26.99
C LEU A 67 -7.62 13.35 -25.89
N THR A 68 -6.81 14.40 -26.03
CA THR A 68 -6.75 15.51 -25.08
C THR A 68 -7.65 16.69 -25.48
N SER A 69 -8.56 16.47 -26.44
CA SER A 69 -9.52 17.47 -26.89
C SER A 69 -10.41 17.94 -25.74
N PRO A 70 -10.68 19.24 -25.61
CA PRO A 70 -11.58 19.79 -24.59
C PRO A 70 -12.96 19.12 -24.57
N ALA A 71 -13.43 18.60 -25.71
CA ALA A 71 -14.73 17.94 -25.84
C ALA A 71 -14.87 16.68 -24.97
N TYR A 72 -13.76 16.02 -24.62
CA TYR A 72 -13.75 14.82 -23.77
C TYR A 72 -13.19 15.10 -22.36
N LYS A 73 -12.81 16.35 -22.06
CA LYS A 73 -12.23 16.70 -20.76
C LYS A 73 -13.31 17.04 -19.75
N LEU A 74 -13.40 16.23 -18.69
CA LEU A 74 -14.21 16.54 -17.50
C LEU A 74 -13.69 17.76 -16.73
N GLN A 75 -12.38 18.04 -16.81
CA GLN A 75 -11.73 19.17 -16.15
C GLN A 75 -11.25 20.19 -17.20
N PRO A 76 -12.11 21.12 -17.66
CA PRO A 76 -11.83 21.99 -18.80
C PRO A 76 -10.69 22.99 -18.55
N ARG A 77 -10.39 23.30 -17.29
CA ARG A 77 -9.33 24.25 -16.89
C ARG A 77 -7.93 23.63 -16.81
N VAL A 78 -7.80 22.31 -17.03
CA VAL A 78 -6.52 21.60 -16.87
C VAL A 78 -5.72 21.65 -18.17
N ARG A 79 -4.59 22.37 -18.12
CA ARG A 79 -3.58 22.38 -19.17
C ARG A 79 -2.92 21.00 -19.28
N ARG A 80 -2.47 20.63 -20.48
CA ARG A 80 -1.62 19.45 -20.70
C ARG A 80 -0.35 19.53 -19.85
N ARG A 81 -0.02 18.44 -19.15
CA ARG A 81 1.19 18.32 -18.33
C ARG A 81 2.44 18.10 -19.17
N THR A 82 3.56 18.60 -18.67
CA THR A 82 4.90 18.40 -19.22
C THR A 82 5.66 17.35 -18.42
N PRO A 83 6.77 16.77 -18.94
CA PRO A 83 7.61 15.87 -18.14
C PRO A 83 8.08 16.49 -16.82
N ALA A 84 8.36 17.80 -16.81
CA ALA A 84 8.75 18.52 -15.59
C ALA A 84 7.65 18.54 -14.52
N ASP A 85 6.37 18.54 -14.92
CA ASP A 85 5.24 18.50 -13.98
C ASP A 85 5.17 17.15 -13.26
N PHE A 86 5.40 16.04 -13.98
CA PHE A 86 5.45 14.71 -13.38
C PHE A 86 6.66 14.54 -12.46
N ILE A 87 7.83 15.02 -12.87
CA ILE A 87 9.04 14.97 -12.04
C ILE A 87 8.85 15.77 -10.75
N ARG A 88 8.22 16.95 -10.84
CA ARG A 88 7.91 17.77 -9.67
C ARG A 88 6.94 17.04 -8.74
N CYS A 89 5.83 16.54 -9.26
CA CYS A 89 4.86 15.80 -8.44
C CYS A 89 5.51 14.59 -7.76
N TYR A 90 6.25 13.77 -8.49
CA TYR A 90 6.96 12.64 -7.91
C TYR A 90 7.90 13.06 -6.77
N LYS A 91 8.68 14.14 -6.95
CA LYS A 91 9.57 14.66 -5.90
C LYS A 91 8.80 15.14 -4.67
N ASP A 92 7.68 15.84 -4.87
CA ASP A 92 6.87 16.35 -3.77
C ASP A 92 6.20 15.20 -3.00
N THR A 93 5.67 14.21 -3.71
CA THR A 93 5.15 12.96 -3.16
C THR A 93 6.20 12.22 -2.35
N VAL A 94 7.38 11.94 -2.90
CA VAL A 94 8.45 11.22 -2.19
C VAL A 94 8.90 11.97 -0.94
N ARG A 95 9.07 13.30 -1.02
CA ARG A 95 9.47 14.13 0.14
C ARG A 95 8.43 14.11 1.26
N ALA A 96 7.15 14.12 0.92
CA ALA A 96 6.07 14.08 1.90
C ALA A 96 5.89 12.67 2.49
N LEU A 97 5.91 11.64 1.64
CA LEU A 97 5.51 10.29 1.99
C LEU A 97 6.63 9.47 2.64
N ALA A 98 7.86 9.55 2.12
CA ALA A 98 8.94 8.64 2.52
C ALA A 98 9.32 8.74 4.01
N PRO A 99 9.45 9.93 4.63
CA PRO A 99 9.80 10.03 6.05
C PRO A 99 8.71 9.45 6.94
N VAL A 100 7.44 9.76 6.65
CA VAL A 100 6.29 9.35 7.47
C VAL A 100 6.04 7.86 7.33
N THR A 101 6.02 7.35 6.10
CA THR A 101 5.78 5.93 5.81
C THR A 101 6.93 5.06 6.29
N GLY A 102 8.17 5.51 6.08
CA GLY A 102 9.36 4.82 6.59
C GLY A 102 9.34 4.72 8.11
N ALA A 103 9.05 5.81 8.82
CA ALA A 103 8.92 5.81 10.27
C ALA A 103 7.76 4.93 10.75
N LEU A 104 6.58 5.06 10.15
CA LEU A 104 5.40 4.28 10.52
C LEU A 104 5.67 2.77 10.38
N GLN A 105 6.29 2.35 9.29
CA GLN A 105 6.55 0.94 9.03
C GLN A 105 7.70 0.36 9.86
N LEU A 106 8.72 1.17 10.18
CA LEU A 106 9.76 0.76 11.12
C LEU A 106 9.22 0.59 12.55
N LEU A 107 8.30 1.47 12.95
CA LEU A 107 7.75 1.50 14.31
C LEU A 107 6.51 0.62 14.49
N SER A 108 5.86 0.16 13.41
CA SER A 108 4.62 -0.62 13.48
C SER A 108 4.84 -2.10 13.80
N TYR A 109 6.07 -2.62 13.71
CA TYR A 109 6.32 -4.05 13.91
C TYR A 109 5.81 -4.63 15.25
N PRO A 110 5.94 -3.94 16.41
CA PRO A 110 5.31 -4.39 17.65
C PRO A 110 3.79 -4.53 17.53
N ALA A 111 3.11 -3.58 16.88
CA ALA A 111 1.67 -3.65 16.65
C ALA A 111 1.28 -4.81 15.72
N VAL A 112 2.06 -5.02 14.64
CA VAL A 112 1.92 -6.17 13.72
C VAL A 112 2.00 -7.49 14.48
N LYS A 113 2.96 -7.61 15.41
CA LYS A 113 3.11 -8.79 16.26
C LYS A 113 1.96 -8.96 17.25
N MET A 114 1.50 -7.86 17.88
CA MET A 114 0.39 -7.88 18.84
C MET A 114 -0.94 -8.26 18.21
N VAL A 115 -1.19 -7.80 16.97
CA VAL A 115 -2.38 -8.17 16.18
C VAL A 115 -2.37 -9.65 15.80
N GLY A 116 -1.19 -10.27 15.71
CA GLY A 116 -1.06 -11.68 15.34
C GLY A 116 -0.88 -11.90 13.84
N ILE A 117 -0.37 -10.91 13.10
CA ILE A 117 0.05 -11.11 11.71
C ILE A 117 1.18 -12.15 11.70
N ARG A 118 0.92 -13.29 11.06
CA ARG A 118 1.80 -14.46 11.09
C ARG A 118 2.82 -14.43 9.95
N THR A 119 4.06 -14.78 10.24
CA THR A 119 5.13 -14.96 9.23
C THR A 119 5.43 -16.43 8.93
N GLY A 120 4.75 -17.35 9.64
CA GLY A 120 5.03 -18.77 9.62
C GLY A 120 4.14 -19.59 8.68
N LEU A 121 4.51 -20.86 8.54
CA LEU A 121 3.78 -21.85 7.75
C LEU A 121 2.47 -22.31 8.43
N PRO A 122 1.49 -22.83 7.67
CA PRO A 122 1.45 -22.93 6.20
C PRO A 122 1.25 -21.57 5.53
N LEU A 123 1.61 -21.42 4.26
CA LEU A 123 1.24 -20.21 3.51
C LEU A 123 -0.29 -20.12 3.36
N PRO A 124 -0.87 -18.91 3.27
CA PRO A 124 -2.30 -18.77 3.08
C PRO A 124 -2.73 -19.40 1.77
N SER A 125 -3.85 -20.11 1.78
CA SER A 125 -4.44 -20.62 0.53
C SER A 125 -4.92 -19.46 -0.35
N VAL A 126 -5.10 -19.70 -1.64
CA VAL A 126 -5.67 -18.68 -2.55
C VAL A 126 -7.06 -18.24 -2.05
N GLY A 127 -7.87 -19.17 -1.56
CA GLY A 127 -9.19 -18.87 -1.00
C GLY A 127 -9.12 -18.01 0.27
N GLU A 128 -8.18 -18.30 1.18
CA GLU A 128 -7.94 -17.48 2.38
C GLU A 128 -7.50 -16.06 1.99
N THR A 129 -6.52 -15.93 1.09
CA THR A 129 -6.03 -14.64 0.61
C THR A 129 -7.15 -13.83 -0.05
N VAL A 130 -7.92 -14.43 -0.97
CA VAL A 130 -9.02 -13.73 -1.65
C VAL A 130 -10.11 -13.32 -0.66
N ALA A 131 -10.50 -14.20 0.27
CA ALA A 131 -11.51 -13.86 1.28
C ALA A 131 -11.04 -12.71 2.19
N GLN A 132 -9.77 -12.74 2.62
CA GLN A 132 -9.17 -11.67 3.42
C GLN A 132 -9.14 -10.35 2.65
N LEU A 133 -8.65 -10.33 1.40
CA LEU A 133 -8.63 -9.12 0.57
C LEU A 133 -10.03 -8.54 0.34
N LEU A 134 -11.03 -9.39 0.10
CA LEU A 134 -12.42 -8.91 -0.02
C LEU A 134 -12.94 -8.25 1.26
N VAL A 135 -12.65 -8.85 2.43
CA VAL A 135 -13.02 -8.25 3.72
C VAL A 135 -12.28 -6.93 3.94
N TYR A 136 -10.99 -6.88 3.60
CA TYR A 136 -10.17 -5.68 3.75
C TYR A 136 -10.64 -4.55 2.86
N PHE A 137 -10.94 -4.84 1.59
CA PHE A 137 -11.53 -3.89 0.65
C PHE A 137 -12.82 -3.28 1.23
N LEU A 138 -13.74 -4.09 1.77
CA LEU A 138 -15.00 -3.60 2.33
C LEU A 138 -14.80 -2.71 3.57
N ILE A 139 -13.91 -3.11 4.48
CA ILE A 139 -13.61 -2.35 5.70
C ILE A 139 -12.91 -1.03 5.35
N GLU A 140 -11.88 -1.09 4.50
CA GLU A 140 -11.10 0.07 4.09
C GLU A 140 -11.94 1.05 3.30
N ASP A 141 -12.74 0.61 2.33
CA ASP A 141 -13.62 1.49 1.56
C ASP A 141 -14.60 2.23 2.48
N TYR A 142 -15.24 1.50 3.40
CA TYR A 142 -16.17 2.08 4.35
C TYR A 142 -15.50 3.10 5.29
N LEU A 143 -14.37 2.73 5.91
CA LEU A 143 -13.67 3.61 6.85
C LEU A 143 -13.03 4.80 6.13
N ALA A 144 -12.42 4.58 4.96
CA ALA A 144 -11.82 5.62 4.15
C ALA A 144 -12.87 6.65 3.71
N TYR A 145 -14.07 6.23 3.31
CA TYR A 145 -15.16 7.14 2.98
C TYR A 145 -15.46 8.11 4.14
N TRP A 146 -15.66 7.58 5.36
CA TRP A 146 -16.01 8.41 6.50
C TRP A 146 -14.86 9.31 6.94
N VAL A 147 -13.64 8.78 6.98
CA VAL A 147 -12.44 9.57 7.30
C VAL A 147 -12.21 10.66 6.27
N HIS A 148 -12.34 10.36 4.98
CA HIS A 148 -12.23 11.33 3.90
C HIS A 148 -13.28 12.43 4.02
N ARG A 149 -14.53 12.06 4.33
CA ARG A 149 -15.61 13.02 4.60
C ARG A 149 -15.29 13.92 5.80
N LEU A 150 -14.69 13.39 6.87
CA LEU A 150 -14.24 14.17 8.02
C LEU A 150 -13.08 15.11 7.65
N LEU A 151 -12.14 14.66 6.82
CA LEU A 151 -11.03 15.46 6.31
C LEU A 151 -11.51 16.64 5.45
N HIS A 152 -12.71 16.54 4.87
CA HIS A 152 -13.36 17.63 4.15
C HIS A 152 -14.13 18.64 5.02
N THR A 153 -14.16 18.48 6.35
CA THR A 153 -14.68 19.54 7.23
C THR A 153 -13.81 20.79 7.16
N THR A 154 -14.39 21.97 7.41
CA THR A 154 -13.71 23.27 7.22
C THR A 154 -12.34 23.35 7.89
N TRP A 155 -12.21 22.82 9.11
CA TRP A 155 -10.95 22.83 9.84
C TRP A 155 -9.96 21.81 9.28
N ALA A 156 -10.37 20.54 9.16
CA ALA A 156 -9.50 19.46 8.71
C ALA A 156 -9.02 19.69 7.28
N TYR A 157 -9.88 20.22 6.41
CA TYR A 157 -9.51 20.56 5.04
C TYR A 157 -8.40 21.60 5.03
N LYS A 158 -8.60 22.73 5.72
CA LYS A 158 -7.65 23.85 5.72
C LYS A 158 -6.30 23.48 6.34
N LYS A 159 -6.27 22.56 7.31
CA LYS A 159 -5.08 22.23 8.09
C LYS A 159 -4.36 20.96 7.64
N ILE A 160 -5.07 20.02 7.02
CA ILE A 160 -4.56 18.69 6.71
C ILE A 160 -4.81 18.39 5.23
N HIS A 161 -6.07 18.28 4.81
CA HIS A 161 -6.43 17.72 3.50
C HIS A 161 -6.14 18.65 2.31
N ARG A 162 -5.92 19.95 2.54
CA ARG A 162 -5.63 20.91 1.48
C ARG A 162 -4.41 20.52 0.65
N VAL A 163 -3.37 19.94 1.28
CA VAL A 163 -2.15 19.52 0.59
C VAL A 163 -2.46 18.48 -0.49
N HIS A 164 -3.30 17.49 -0.15
CA HIS A 164 -3.75 16.48 -1.09
C HIS A 164 -4.47 17.08 -2.31
N HIS A 165 -5.21 18.19 -2.11
CA HIS A 165 -5.92 18.91 -3.18
C HIS A 165 -5.09 19.96 -3.94
N GLU A 166 -3.78 20.10 -3.68
CA GLU A 166 -2.94 21.01 -4.48
C GLU A 166 -2.81 20.53 -5.93
N TYR A 167 -2.78 19.21 -6.14
CA TYR A 167 -2.82 18.58 -7.46
C TYR A 167 -4.28 18.33 -7.90
N THR A 168 -4.97 19.40 -8.27
CA THR A 168 -6.39 19.37 -8.69
C THR A 168 -6.71 18.44 -9.87
N ALA A 169 -5.73 18.17 -10.74
CA ALA A 169 -5.88 17.22 -11.85
C ALA A 169 -5.31 15.85 -11.44
N PRO A 170 -6.11 14.76 -11.49
CA PRO A 170 -5.67 13.42 -11.12
C PRO A 170 -4.38 13.06 -11.85
N ASN A 171 -3.40 12.54 -11.13
CA ASN A 171 -2.11 12.18 -11.67
C ASN A 171 -1.60 10.97 -10.90
N GLY A 172 -0.99 10.00 -11.60
CA GLY A 172 -0.63 8.73 -10.99
C GLY A 172 0.40 8.82 -9.85
N PHE A 173 1.11 9.94 -9.70
CA PHE A 173 2.00 10.20 -8.57
C PHE A 173 1.38 11.07 -7.48
N ALA A 174 0.24 11.74 -7.72
CA ALA A 174 -0.42 12.60 -6.73
C ALA A 174 -1.29 11.83 -5.75
N ALA A 175 -1.71 10.61 -6.06
CA ALA A 175 -2.57 9.84 -5.17
C ALA A 175 -2.04 9.77 -3.73
N PRO A 176 -0.76 9.45 -3.47
CA PRO A 176 -0.22 9.46 -2.11
C PRO A 176 0.40 10.81 -1.69
N TYR A 177 0.27 11.87 -2.49
CA TYR A 177 0.70 13.21 -2.07
C TYR A 177 -0.30 13.75 -1.05
N ALA A 178 0.14 13.90 0.20
CA ALA A 178 -0.71 14.37 1.27
C ALA A 178 0.11 14.99 2.40
N HIS A 179 -0.58 15.68 3.31
CA HIS A 179 0.02 16.17 4.54
C HIS A 179 0.40 14.99 5.44
N TRP A 180 1.50 15.09 6.21
CA TRP A 180 1.98 13.99 7.07
C TRP A 180 0.91 13.44 8.02
N ALA A 181 0.04 14.32 8.55
CA ALA A 181 -1.04 13.92 9.44
C ALA A 181 -2.12 13.09 8.70
N GLU A 182 -2.38 13.41 7.43
CA GLU A 182 -3.31 12.64 6.59
C GLU A 182 -2.75 11.24 6.32
N VAL A 183 -1.45 11.14 6.01
CA VAL A 183 -0.77 9.85 5.83
C VAL A 183 -0.91 8.98 7.08
N LEU A 184 -0.75 9.55 8.28
CA LEU A 184 -0.95 8.79 9.53
C LEU A 184 -2.41 8.38 9.75
N ILE A 185 -3.35 9.29 9.52
CA ILE A 185 -4.80 9.01 9.66
C ILE A 185 -5.23 7.89 8.72
N LEU A 186 -4.84 7.96 7.44
CA LEU A 186 -5.14 6.93 6.46
C LEU A 186 -4.35 5.64 6.72
N GLY A 187 -3.14 5.73 7.29
CA GLY A 187 -2.40 4.57 7.76
C GLY A 187 -3.13 3.78 8.86
N VAL A 188 -3.86 4.46 9.75
CA VAL A 188 -4.73 3.79 10.75
C VAL A 188 -5.89 3.07 10.07
N VAL A 189 -6.50 3.68 9.03
CA VAL A 189 -7.56 3.02 8.24
C VAL A 189 -7.02 1.78 7.54
N ALA A 190 -5.87 1.88 6.88
CA ALA A 190 -5.20 0.76 6.23
C ALA A 190 -4.86 -0.38 7.20
N PHE A 191 -4.51 -0.05 8.45
CA PHE A 191 -4.17 -1.06 9.45
C PHE A 191 -5.40 -1.64 10.17
N ALA A 192 -6.57 -1.02 10.08
CA ALA A 192 -7.78 -1.48 10.77
C ALA A 192 -8.21 -2.89 10.31
N SER A 193 -8.18 -3.13 9.01
CA SER A 193 -8.53 -4.41 8.38
C SER A 193 -7.70 -5.59 8.92
N PRO A 194 -6.36 -5.59 8.81
CA PRO A 194 -5.54 -6.67 9.36
C PRO A 194 -5.55 -6.72 10.89
N ALA A 195 -5.88 -5.61 11.58
CA ALA A 195 -6.10 -5.63 13.03
C ALA A 195 -7.38 -6.37 13.45
N MET A 196 -8.45 -6.27 12.64
CA MET A 196 -9.71 -6.96 12.88
C MET A 196 -9.69 -8.43 12.43
N VAL A 197 -9.03 -8.69 11.30
CA VAL A 197 -8.89 -10.03 10.73
C VAL A 197 -7.40 -10.26 10.44
N PRO A 198 -6.62 -10.79 11.42
CA PRO A 198 -5.20 -11.04 11.24
C PRO A 198 -4.93 -12.04 10.10
N CYS A 199 -3.86 -11.81 9.33
CA CYS A 199 -3.49 -12.65 8.19
C CYS A 199 -2.02 -13.05 8.18
N HIS A 200 -1.61 -13.75 7.13
CA HIS A 200 -0.21 -13.99 6.85
C HIS A 200 0.48 -12.74 6.30
N MET A 201 1.77 -12.57 6.61
CA MET A 201 2.60 -11.44 6.18
C MET A 201 2.60 -11.23 4.65
N THR A 202 2.47 -12.32 3.88
CA THR A 202 2.35 -12.23 2.41
C THR A 202 1.03 -11.57 1.99
N THR A 203 -0.09 -11.90 2.65
CA THR A 203 -1.39 -11.28 2.39
C THR A 203 -1.38 -9.82 2.83
N PHE A 204 -0.79 -9.54 4.00
CA PHE A 204 -0.59 -8.17 4.48
C PHE A 204 0.23 -7.32 3.48
N GLY A 205 1.28 -7.89 2.89
CA GLY A 205 2.05 -7.24 1.83
C GLY A 205 1.24 -6.96 0.56
N ILE A 206 0.37 -7.90 0.14
CA ILE A 206 -0.52 -7.70 -1.01
C ILE A 206 -1.54 -6.60 -0.73
N GLN A 207 -2.21 -6.65 0.43
CA GLN A 207 -3.16 -5.62 0.87
C GLN A 207 -2.50 -4.25 0.92
N SER A 208 -1.29 -4.15 1.48
CA SER A 208 -0.55 -2.88 1.56
C SER A 208 -0.34 -2.23 0.18
N ILE A 209 -0.17 -3.02 -0.88
CA ILE A 209 -0.04 -2.53 -2.26
C ILE A 209 -1.38 -1.96 -2.76
N GLU A 210 -2.48 -2.69 -2.53
CA GLU A 210 -3.84 -2.29 -2.91
C GLU A 210 -4.22 -0.95 -2.25
N THR A 211 -4.06 -0.84 -0.92
CA THR A 211 -4.61 0.28 -0.12
C THR A 211 -4.11 1.67 -0.52
N HIS A 212 -2.92 1.81 -1.11
CA HIS A 212 -2.42 3.13 -1.54
C HIS A 212 -2.33 3.29 -3.07
N SER A 213 -2.95 2.39 -3.83
CA SER A 213 -3.04 2.46 -5.29
C SER A 213 -4.24 3.25 -5.84
N GLY A 214 -4.87 4.08 -5.00
CA GLY A 214 -6.01 4.94 -5.35
C GLY A 214 -5.83 5.81 -6.59
#